data_AF-A0A3M7ABZ2-F1
#
_entry.id   AF-A0A3M7ABZ2-F1
#
_cell.length_a   1.000
_cell.length_b   1.000
_cell.length_c   1.000
_cell.angle_alpha   90.00
_cell.angle_beta   90.00
_cell.angle_gamma   90.00
#
_symmetry.space_group_name_H-M   'P 1'
#
loop_
_entity.id
_entity.type
_entity.pdbx_description
1 polymer ?
#
loop_
_entity_poly.entity_id
_entity_poly.type
_entity_poly.pdbx_seq_one_letter_code
_entity_poly.pdbx_strand_id
1 'polypeptide(L)' 'MNAIATECKRTRHHPEWSNVYNRTHILWTTHSPAGLSGKDTQMARFCDGVAQEMGEVIEEEGEKDAGDCCGGGEGKKEG' A
#
# COMPACT_ATOMS: atom_id res chain seq x y z
N MET A 1 1.23 11.99 12.09
CA MET A 1 1.38 10.77 12.91
C MET A 1 0.17 10.38 13.77
N ASN A 2 -0.58 11.33 14.35
CA ASN A 2 -1.68 11.01 15.29
C ASN A 2 -2.79 10.11 14.71
N ALA A 3 -3.11 10.26 13.41
CA ALA A 3 -4.06 9.39 12.72
C ALA A 3 -3.60 7.91 12.74
N ILE A 4 -2.34 7.67 12.38
CA ILE A 4 -1.73 6.33 12.40
C ILE A 4 -1.70 5.77 13.82
N ALA A 5 -1.34 6.57 14.82
CA ALA A 5 -1.34 6.15 16.23
C ALA A 5 -2.72 5.71 16.72
N THR A 6 -3.77 6.46 16.35
CA THR A 6 -5.17 6.14 16.68
C THR A 6 -5.59 4.81 16.07
N GLU A 7 -5.21 4.59 14.82
CA GLU A 7 -5.53 3.37 14.09
C GLU A 7 -4.80 2.15 14.67
N CYS A 8 -3.51 2.28 15.02
CA CYS A 8 -2.75 1.22 15.70
C CYS A 8 -3.45 0.74 16.98
N LYS A 9 -3.99 1.69 17.77
CA LYS A 9 -4.73 1.38 18.99
C LYS A 9 -6.04 0.64 18.69
N ARG A 10 -6.73 1.00 17.60
CA ARG A 10 -7.98 0.36 17.17
C ARG A 10 -7.76 -1.06 16.66
N THR A 11 -6.73 -1.29 15.84
CA THR A 11 -6.40 -2.61 15.28
C THR A 11 -5.60 -3.50 16.22
N ARG A 12 -5.10 -2.92 17.33
CA ARG A 12 -4.20 -3.55 18.30
C ARG A 12 -2.94 -4.10 17.60
N HIS A 13 -2.44 -3.35 16.62
CA HIS A 13 -1.25 -3.68 15.83
C HIS A 13 -0.33 -2.46 15.82
N HIS A 14 0.89 -2.61 16.33
CA HIS A 14 1.80 -1.49 16.51
C HIS A 14 3.03 -1.68 15.61
N PRO A 15 3.45 -0.64 14.89
CA PRO A 15 4.66 -0.69 14.09
C PRO A 15 5.89 -0.41 14.96
N GLU A 16 7.04 -0.71 14.40
CA GLU A 16 8.28 -0.04 14.76
C GLU A 16 8.42 1.19 13.86
N TRP A 17 8.67 2.37 14.43
CA TRP A 17 8.87 3.57 13.62
C TRP A 17 10.00 4.45 14.13
N SER A 18 10.52 5.31 13.27
CA SER A 18 11.45 6.37 13.63
C SER A 18 11.08 7.65 12.90
N ASN A 19 11.07 8.78 13.61
CA ASN A 19 10.76 10.08 13.02
C ASN A 19 11.97 11.01 13.13
N VAL A 20 12.37 11.59 12.01
CA VAL A 20 13.45 12.58 11.91
C VAL A 20 12.86 13.83 11.25
N TYR A 21 12.52 14.82 12.08
CA TYR A 21 11.84 16.05 11.68
C TYR A 21 10.55 15.81 10.90
N ASN A 22 10.62 15.92 9.58
CA ASN A 22 9.52 15.80 8.63
C ASN A 22 9.43 14.41 7.98
N ARG A 23 10.37 13.49 8.27
CA ARG A 23 10.39 12.15 7.68
C ARG A 23 10.13 11.11 8.75
N THR A 24 9.04 10.37 8.62
CA THR A 24 8.78 9.20 9.45
C THR A 24 8.96 7.90 8.67
N HIS A 25 9.82 7.02 9.17
CA HIS A 25 10.01 5.67 8.66
C HIS A 25 9.20 4.69 9.51
N ILE A 26 8.39 3.84 8.87
CA ILE A 26 7.49 2.89 9.54
C ILE A 26 7.81 1.49 9.05
N LEU A 27 8.05 0.57 9.99
CA LEU A 27 8.26 -0.85 9.78
C LEU A 27 7.10 -1.64 10.41
N TRP A 28 6.37 -2.37 9.56
CA TRP A 28 5.29 -3.26 9.98
C TRP A 28 5.78 -4.69 10.06
N THR A 29 5.62 -5.30 11.22
CA THR A 29 5.89 -6.72 11.44
C THR A 29 4.84 -7.28 12.40
N THR A 30 4.54 -8.56 12.24
CA THR A 30 3.67 -9.30 13.16
C THR A 30 4.52 -10.14 14.09
N HIS A 31 4.37 -9.91 15.40
CA HIS A 31 5.09 -10.68 16.41
C HIS A 31 4.61 -12.13 16.51
N SER A 32 3.31 -12.37 16.33
CA SER A 32 2.72 -13.71 16.40
C SER A 32 1.56 -13.91 15.40
N PRO A 33 1.68 -14.89 14.49
CA PRO A 33 2.88 -15.67 14.19
C PRO A 33 4.01 -14.76 13.68
N ALA A 34 5.25 -15.08 14.04
CA ALA A 34 6.40 -14.27 13.67
C ALA A 34 6.50 -14.14 12.14
N GLY A 35 6.60 -12.92 11.64
CA GLY A 35 6.75 -12.63 10.21
C GLY A 35 5.80 -11.53 9.75
N LEU A 36 5.33 -11.64 8.52
CA LEU A 36 4.36 -10.72 7.93
C LEU A 36 2.97 -11.33 7.96
N SER A 37 1.97 -10.52 8.27
CA SER A 37 0.55 -10.90 8.22
C SER A 37 -0.26 -9.88 7.44
N GLY A 38 -1.52 -10.21 7.13
CA GLY A 38 -2.43 -9.28 6.48
C GLY A 38 -2.68 -7.98 7.27
N LYS A 39 -2.42 -7.97 8.58
CA LYS A 39 -2.50 -6.75 9.40
C LYS A 39 -1.43 -5.73 9.00
N ASP A 40 -0.24 -6.21 8.68
CA ASP A 40 0.87 -5.36 8.23
C ASP A 40 0.48 -4.65 6.92
N THR A 41 -0.06 -5.40 5.97
CA THR A 41 -0.54 -4.85 4.69
C THR A 41 -1.72 -3.89 4.86
N GLN A 42 -2.66 -4.20 5.77
CA GLN A 42 -3.79 -3.31 6.05
C GLN A 42 -3.31 -1.98 6.63
N MET A 43 -2.39 -2.01 7.58
CA MET A 43 -1.86 -0.80 8.20
C MET A 43 -0.98 0.00 7.24
N ALA A 44 -0.20 -0.65 6.38
CA ALA A 44 0.54 0.01 5.32
C ALA A 44 -0.39 0.81 4.37
N ARG A 45 -1.46 0.17 3.88
CA ARG A 45 -2.47 0.84 3.03
C ARG A 45 -3.17 2.00 3.73
N PHE A 46 -3.40 1.88 5.04
CA PHE A 46 -3.94 2.99 5.83
C PHE A 46 -2.96 4.17 5.87
N CYS A 47 -1.66 3.91 6.05
CA CYS A 47 -0.64 4.96 5.98
C CYS A 47 -0.63 5.64 4.60
N ASP A 48 -0.74 4.88 3.50
CA ASP A 48 -0.81 5.43 2.15
C ASP A 48 -2.00 6.37 1.97
N GLY A 49 -3.19 5.97 2.43
CA GLY A 49 -4.40 6.79 2.39
C GLY A 49 -4.25 8.09 3.20
N VAL A 50 -3.71 8.00 4.41
CA VAL A 50 -3.45 9.18 5.26
C VAL A 50 -2.41 10.11 4.61
N ALA A 51 -1.37 9.57 4.00
CA ALA A 51 -0.36 10.36 3.30
C ALA A 51 -0.97 11.10 2.10
N GLN A 52 -1.89 10.45 1.38
CA GLN A 52 -2.59 11.05 0.24
C GLN A 52 -3.56 12.16 0.70
N GLU A 53 -4.31 11.95 1.78
CA GLU A 53 -5.16 12.98 2.39
C GLU A 53 -4.37 14.19 2.90
N MET A 54 -3.16 13.96 3.41
CA MET A 54 -2.28 15.02 3.92
C MET A 54 -1.46 15.70 2.83
N GLY A 55 -1.48 15.19 1.59
CA GLY A 55 -0.74 15.76 0.45
C GLY A 55 0.78 15.53 0.50
N GLU A 56 1.24 14.50 1.20
CA GLU A 56 2.67 14.13 1.32
C GLU A 56 3.16 13.26 0.14
N VAL A 57 2.25 12.75 -0.69
CA VAL A 57 2.60 11.91 -1.83
C VAL A 57 2.94 12.80 -3.03
N ILE A 58 4.19 12.72 -3.47
CA ILE A 58 4.63 13.24 -4.76
C ILE A 58 4.16 12.23 -5.81
N GLU A 59 3.25 12.63 -6.70
CA GLU A 59 2.88 11.82 -7.86
C GLU A 59 4.11 11.67 -8.76
N GLU A 60 4.85 10.56 -8.64
CA GLU A 60 5.64 10.08 -9.76
C GLU A 60 4.65 9.39 -10.71
N GLU A 61 4.25 10.09 -11.77
CA GLU A 61 3.53 9.53 -12.90
C GLU A 61 4.34 8.34 -13.49
N GLY A 62 4.09 7.14 -13.00
CA GLY A 62 4.79 5.92 -13.41
C GLY A 62 3.82 4.79 -13.73
N GLU A 63 3.60 4.57 -15.03
CA GLU A 63 3.07 3.35 -15.65
C GLU A 63 1.63 2.94 -15.28
N LYS A 64 0.65 3.57 -15.92
CA LYS A 64 -0.57 2.83 -16.31
C LYS A 64 -0.16 1.88 -17.44
N ASP A 65 0.26 0.67 -17.11
CA ASP A 65 0.45 -0.39 -18.10
C ASP A 65 -0.93 -0.85 -18.61
N ALA A 66 -1.46 -0.08 -19.55
CA ALA A 66 -2.55 -0.48 -20.42
C ALA A 66 -1.90 -1.14 -21.65
N GLY A 67 -1.58 -2.42 -21.53
CA GLY A 67 -0.68 -3.09 -22.47
C GLY A 67 -0.98 -4.55 -22.75
N ASP A 68 -2.24 -5.01 -22.73
CA ASP A 68 -2.61 -6.22 -23.49
C ASP A 68 -4.07 -6.17 -23.95
N CYS A 69 -4.27 -5.59 -25.13
CA CYS A 69 -5.42 -5.87 -25.97
C CYS A 69 -4.91 -6.66 -27.18
N CYS A 70 -4.54 -7.92 -26.96
CA CYS A 70 -4.27 -8.83 -28.06
C CYS A 70 -5.61 -9.20 -28.73
N GLY A 71 -6.02 -8.37 -29.69
CA GLY A 71 -6.98 -8.72 -30.72
C GLY A 71 -6.42 -9.83 -31.60
N GLY A 72 -6.60 -11.07 -31.16
CA GLY A 72 -6.41 -12.26 -31.99
C GLY A 72 -7.62 -12.42 -32.93
N GLY A 73 -7.59 -11.75 -34.08
CA GLY A 73 -8.32 -12.23 -35.24
C GLY A 73 -7.64 -13.49 -35.77
N GLU A 74 -8.43 -14.52 -36.10
CA GLU A 74 -8.28 -15.45 -37.23
C GLU A 74 -9.12 -16.72 -37.00
N GLY A 75 -9.94 -17.11 -37.99
CA GLY A 75 -10.66 -18.39 -37.89
C GLY A 75 -11.79 -18.71 -38.88
N LYS A 76 -11.60 -18.47 -40.18
CA LYS A 76 -12.22 -19.16 -41.35
C LYS A 76 -13.74 -19.41 -41.39
N LYS A 77 -14.41 -18.67 -42.28
CA LYS A 77 -15.46 -19.23 -43.15
C LYS A 77 -14.82 -20.18 -44.17
N GLU A 78 -15.52 -21.27 -44.49
CA GLU A 78 -15.74 -21.89 -45.81
C GLU A 78 -15.90 -23.42 -45.68
N GLY A 79 -16.99 -23.95 -46.24
CA GLY A 79 -17.28 -25.38 -46.38
C GLY A 79 -18.69 -25.75 -45.98
#